data_AF-A0A146LEE6-F1
#
_entry.id   AF-A0A146LEE6-F1
#
_cell.length_a   1.000
_cell.length_b   1.000
_cell.length_c   1.000
_cell.angle_alpha   90.00
_cell.angle_beta   90.00
_cell.angle_gamma   90.00
#
_symmetry.space_group_name_H-M   'P 1'
#
loop_
_entity.id
_entity.type
_entity.pdbx_description
1 polymer ?
#
loop_
_entity_poly.entity_id
_entity_poly.type
_entity_poly.pdbx_seq_one_letter_code
_entity_poly.pdbx_strand_id
1 'polypeptide(L)'
;MILLRNFHLVPSRTCRSFSARSSPSPADYCINLVKQYDYENFLCTLLLPGNLRRAAFCIRAFNIEVSLIGDKITEENIGLMRYKWWNEALGGIYNEKSALKHPVVLELNKVIKEHKLLKRQFTRLITARSNSIPKTGFKTMTDMEAYAEESTSPG
;
A
#
# COMPACT_ATOMS: atom_id res chain seq x y z
N MET A 1 -63.53 6.54 45.21
CA MET A 1 -62.40 5.62 44.99
C MET A 1 -62.07 5.62 43.51
N ILE A 2 -61.17 6.50 43.04
CA ILE A 2 -60.39 6.39 41.80
C ILE A 2 -59.16 7.28 42.00
N LEU A 3 -58.02 6.70 41.68
CA LEU A 3 -56.67 7.05 42.09
C LEU A 3 -56.06 8.19 41.25
N LEU A 4 -55.29 9.06 41.92
CA LEU A 4 -54.26 9.89 41.33
C LEU A 4 -53.22 9.00 40.64
N ARG A 5 -52.94 9.23 39.35
CA ARG A 5 -51.71 8.74 38.70
C ARG A 5 -50.91 9.93 38.18
N ASN A 6 -49.88 10.28 38.94
CA ASN A 6 -48.78 11.13 38.52
C ASN A 6 -48.08 10.48 37.31
N PHE A 7 -48.20 11.10 36.14
CA PHE A 7 -47.35 10.80 35.00
C PHE A 7 -46.04 11.60 35.16
N HIS A 8 -45.01 10.96 35.70
CA HIS A 8 -43.65 11.46 35.58
C HIS A 8 -43.18 11.28 34.13
N LEU A 9 -42.98 12.40 33.43
CA LEU A 9 -42.27 12.44 32.15
C LEU A 9 -40.79 12.08 32.41
N VAL A 10 -40.40 10.86 32.06
CA VAL A 10 -38.99 10.47 32.00
C VAL A 10 -38.43 10.98 30.67
N PRO A 11 -37.37 11.82 30.67
CA PRO A 11 -36.76 12.27 29.42
C PRO A 11 -36.10 11.07 28.75
N SER A 12 -36.53 10.74 27.53
CA SER A 12 -35.91 9.74 26.67
C SER A 12 -34.46 10.14 26.41
N ARG A 13 -33.52 9.45 27.06
CA ARG A 13 -32.09 9.56 26.75
C ARG A 13 -31.89 9.08 25.32
N THR A 14 -31.64 10.01 24.41
CA THR A 14 -31.19 9.69 23.06
C THR A 14 -29.80 9.06 23.19
N CYS A 15 -29.71 7.74 23.06
CA CYS A 15 -28.42 7.08 22.90
C CYS A 15 -27.80 7.59 21.60
N ARG A 16 -26.75 8.43 21.71
CA ARG A 16 -25.85 8.66 20.57
C ARG A 16 -25.22 7.32 20.23
N SER A 17 -25.59 6.76 19.09
CA SER A 17 -24.87 5.62 18.52
C SER A 17 -23.43 6.06 18.27
N PHE A 18 -22.50 5.50 19.03
CA PHE A 18 -21.09 5.64 18.72
C PHE A 18 -20.85 4.83 17.44
N SER A 19 -20.65 5.50 16.30
CA SER A 19 -20.26 4.81 15.08
C SER A 19 -18.91 4.15 15.37
N ALA A 20 -18.89 2.82 15.40
CA ALA A 20 -17.64 2.07 15.46
C ALA A 20 -16.78 2.55 14.28
N ARG A 21 -15.52 2.93 14.54
CA ARG A 21 -14.59 3.24 13.45
C ARG A 21 -14.46 1.96 12.63
N SER A 22 -14.93 1.96 11.39
CA SER A 22 -14.69 0.86 10.46
C SER A 22 -13.18 0.64 10.36
N SER A 23 -12.74 -0.62 10.24
CA SER A 23 -11.35 -0.91 9.93
C SER A 23 -10.96 -0.17 8.63
N PRO A 24 -9.76 0.43 8.57
CA PRO A 24 -9.34 1.17 7.39
C PRO A 24 -9.36 0.26 6.17
N SER A 25 -9.88 0.77 5.05
CA SER A 25 -9.91 0.00 3.81
C SER A 25 -8.49 -0.21 3.26
N PRO A 26 -8.28 -1.18 2.35
CA PRO A 26 -6.98 -1.33 1.68
C PRO A 26 -6.50 -0.06 0.96
N ALA A 27 -7.42 0.75 0.42
CA ALA A 27 -7.11 2.05 -0.16
C ALA A 27 -6.64 3.06 0.89
N ASP A 28 -7.34 3.15 2.03
CA ASP A 28 -6.94 4.03 3.14
C ASP A 28 -5.57 3.64 3.69
N TYR A 29 -5.26 2.34 3.75
CA TYR A 29 -3.94 1.86 4.11
C TYR A 29 -2.86 2.40 3.16
N CYS A 30 -3.08 2.30 1.85
CA CYS A 30 -2.13 2.82 0.85
C CYS A 30 -1.92 4.33 1.00
N ILE A 31 -3.01 5.09 1.18
CA ILE A 31 -2.95 6.55 1.36
C ILE A 31 -2.14 6.90 2.62
N ASN A 32 -2.43 6.23 3.74
CA ASN A 32 -1.74 6.48 5.00
C ASN A 32 -0.25 6.11 4.93
N LEU A 33 0.08 5.02 4.22
CA LEU A 33 1.46 4.61 4.02
C LEU A 33 2.24 5.68 3.24
N VAL A 34 1.68 6.18 2.12
CA VAL A 34 2.30 7.27 1.34
C VAL A 34 2.41 8.54 2.16
N LYS A 35 1.36 8.91 2.91
CA LYS A 35 1.39 10.08 3.79
C LYS A 35 2.49 10.01 4.86
N GLN A 36 2.77 8.81 5.38
CA GLN A 36 3.75 8.60 6.44
C GLN A 36 5.19 8.57 5.91
N TYR A 37 5.43 7.94 4.75
CA TYR A 37 6.78 7.66 4.26
C TYR A 37 7.21 8.49 3.05
N ASP A 38 6.28 9.18 2.39
CA ASP A 38 6.52 9.96 1.17
C ASP A 38 5.55 11.15 1.08
N TYR A 39 5.70 12.10 2.02
CA TYR A 39 4.76 13.20 2.21
C TYR A 39 4.68 14.16 1.01
N GLU A 40 5.81 14.45 0.36
CA GLU A 40 5.85 15.29 -0.83
C GLU A 40 5.01 14.69 -1.96
N ASN A 41 5.21 13.40 -2.26
CA ASN A 41 4.41 12.74 -3.28
C ASN A 41 2.96 12.50 -2.82
N PHE A 42 2.69 12.40 -1.52
CA PHE A 42 1.31 12.42 -1.02
C PHE A 42 0.62 13.71 -1.47
N LEU A 43 1.23 14.89 -1.23
CA LEU A 43 0.68 16.18 -1.64
C LEU A 43 0.50 16.27 -3.17
N CYS A 44 1.52 15.90 -3.94
CA CYS A 44 1.42 15.91 -5.41
C CYS A 44 0.31 14.98 -5.93
N THR A 45 0.14 13.81 -5.31
CA THR A 45 -0.87 12.83 -5.72
C THR A 45 -2.30 13.34 -5.50
N LEU A 46 -2.53 14.22 -4.52
CA LEU A 46 -3.85 14.83 -4.29
C LEU A 46 -4.35 15.65 -5.48
N LEU A 47 -3.46 16.11 -6.35
CA LEU A 47 -3.80 16.88 -7.56
C LEU A 47 -4.37 16.01 -8.69
N LEU A 48 -4.19 14.69 -8.63
CA LEU A 48 -4.71 13.76 -9.63
C LEU A 48 -6.24 13.60 -9.50
N PRO A 49 -6.97 13.36 -10.60
CA PRO A 49 -8.41 13.15 -10.56
C PRO A 49 -8.78 11.74 -10.08
N GLY A 50 -9.88 11.63 -9.33
CA GLY A 50 -10.61 10.39 -8.98
C GLY A 50 -9.81 9.08 -9.00
N ASN A 51 -10.08 8.24 -10.01
CA ASN A 51 -9.52 6.90 -10.11
C ASN A 51 -7.98 6.91 -10.30
N LEU A 52 -7.43 7.89 -11.01
CA LEU A 52 -5.98 8.03 -11.18
C LEU A 52 -5.28 8.31 -9.84
N ARG A 53 -5.92 9.10 -8.96
CA ARG A 53 -5.41 9.35 -7.61
C ARG A 53 -5.31 8.06 -6.80
N ARG A 54 -6.34 7.23 -6.84
CA ARG A 54 -6.39 5.94 -6.13
C ARG A 54 -5.31 4.98 -6.65
N ALA A 55 -5.18 4.86 -7.97
CA ALA A 55 -4.13 4.07 -8.60
C ALA A 55 -2.73 4.55 -8.23
N ALA A 56 -2.49 5.86 -8.29
CA ALA A 56 -1.20 6.47 -7.93
C ALA A 56 -0.83 6.20 -6.46
N PHE A 57 -1.76 6.36 -5.52
CA PHE A 57 -1.51 6.02 -4.12
C PHE A 57 -1.17 4.55 -3.93
N CYS A 58 -1.86 3.64 -4.62
CA CYS A 58 -1.59 2.22 -4.55
C CYS A 58 -0.21 1.84 -5.09
N ILE A 59 0.17 2.37 -6.27
CA ILE A 59 1.48 2.12 -6.88
C ILE A 59 2.61 2.66 -6.00
N ARG A 60 2.43 3.86 -5.44
CA ARG A 60 3.40 4.46 -4.50
C ARG A 60 3.51 3.66 -3.21
N ALA A 61 2.39 3.21 -2.64
CA ALA A 61 2.39 2.38 -1.46
C ALA A 61 3.15 1.06 -1.68
N PHE A 62 2.98 0.43 -2.85
CA PHE A 62 3.80 -0.73 -3.24
C PHE A 62 5.28 -0.39 -3.30
N ASN A 63 5.66 0.73 -3.93
CA ASN A 63 7.06 1.17 -3.97
C ASN A 63 7.65 1.35 -2.57
N ILE A 64 6.89 1.94 -1.63
CA ILE A 64 7.31 2.13 -0.24
C ILE A 64 7.53 0.78 0.45
N GLU A 65 6.58 -0.15 0.37
CA GLU A 65 6.72 -1.48 0.99
C GLU A 65 7.98 -2.21 0.51
N VAL A 66 8.24 -2.18 -0.80
CA VAL A 66 9.42 -2.83 -1.39
C VAL A 66 10.70 -2.11 -0.99
N SER A 67 10.69 -0.77 -0.90
CA SER A 67 11.87 0.01 -0.48
C SER A 67 12.23 -0.26 0.98
N LEU A 68 11.23 -0.28 1.87
CA LEU A 68 11.43 -0.46 3.32
C LEU A 68 12.04 -1.82 3.68
N ILE A 69 11.99 -2.83 2.80
CA ILE A 69 12.66 -4.11 3.01
C ILE A 69 14.17 -3.90 3.15
N GLY A 70 14.76 -3.12 2.24
CA GLY A 70 16.20 -2.83 2.25
C GLY A 70 16.65 -1.96 3.43
N ASP A 71 15.73 -1.20 4.04
CA ASP A 71 16.05 -0.29 5.15
C ASP A 71 15.88 -0.94 6.52
N LYS A 72 14.92 -1.86 6.66
CA LYS A 72 14.54 -2.44 7.96
C LYS A 72 15.32 -3.70 8.33
N ILE A 73 16.08 -4.28 7.40
CA ILE A 73 16.63 -5.62 7.57
C ILE A 73 18.15 -5.57 7.66
N THR A 74 18.66 -6.18 8.73
CA THR A 74 20.09 -6.39 8.97
C THR A 74 20.60 -7.70 8.34
N GLU A 75 19.77 -8.75 8.32
CA GLU A 75 20.11 -10.08 7.82
C GLU A 75 19.69 -10.24 6.34
N GLU A 76 20.67 -10.37 5.44
CA GLU A 76 20.47 -10.49 3.99
C GLU A 76 19.41 -11.54 3.60
N ASN A 77 19.48 -12.73 4.22
CA ASN A 77 18.55 -13.82 3.93
C ASN A 77 17.08 -13.46 4.20
N ILE A 78 16.82 -12.67 5.24
CA ILE A 78 15.46 -12.22 5.58
C ILE A 78 14.95 -11.24 4.52
N GLY A 79 15.82 -10.37 4.02
CA GLY A 79 15.51 -9.42 2.95
C GLY A 79 15.14 -10.12 1.66
N LEU A 80 15.97 -11.07 1.22
CA LEU A 80 15.72 -11.88 0.05
C LEU A 80 14.39 -12.65 0.14
N MET A 81 14.08 -13.21 1.32
CA MET A 81 12.80 -13.90 1.53
C MET A 81 11.59 -12.95 1.41
N ARG A 82 11.69 -11.70 1.88
CA ARG A 82 10.61 -10.71 1.70
C ARG A 82 10.43 -10.28 0.25
N TYR A 83 11.52 -10.10 -0.51
CA TYR A 83 11.42 -9.82 -1.95
C TYR A 83 10.82 -11.00 -2.73
N LYS A 84 11.17 -12.24 -2.35
CA LYS A 84 10.55 -13.44 -2.91
C LYS A 84 9.04 -13.47 -2.63
N TRP A 85 8.63 -13.18 -1.40
CA TRP A 85 7.22 -13.08 -1.03
C TRP A 85 6.47 -12.05 -1.89
N TRP A 86 7.05 -10.88 -2.14
CA TRP A 86 6.42 -9.87 -3.01
C TRP A 86 6.29 -10.33 -4.47
N ASN A 87 7.29 -11.04 -4.99
CA ASN A 87 7.21 -11.65 -6.33
C ASN A 87 6.08 -12.70 -6.40
N GLU A 88 5.94 -13.54 -5.37
CA GLU A 88 4.87 -14.53 -5.28
C GLU A 88 3.49 -13.86 -5.16
N ALA A 89 3.37 -12.81 -4.36
CA ALA A 89 2.15 -12.02 -4.21
C ALA A 89 1.70 -11.40 -5.55
N LEU A 90 2.63 -10.78 -6.29
CA LEU A 90 2.37 -10.28 -7.64
C LEU A 90 2.00 -11.42 -8.59
N GLY A 91 2.73 -12.54 -8.54
CA GLY A 91 2.39 -13.73 -9.30
C GLY A 91 0.96 -14.22 -9.04
N GLY A 92 0.51 -14.16 -7.79
CA GLY A 92 -0.86 -14.47 -7.39
C GLY A 92 -1.89 -13.55 -8.03
N ILE A 93 -1.63 -12.23 -8.07
CA ILE A 93 -2.51 -11.25 -8.71
C ILE A 93 -2.69 -11.55 -10.21
N TYR A 94 -1.58 -11.68 -10.95
CA TYR A 94 -1.62 -11.83 -12.41
C TYR A 94 -2.09 -13.22 -12.88
N ASN A 95 -1.91 -14.25 -12.06
CA ASN A 95 -2.38 -15.60 -12.36
C ASN A 95 -3.80 -15.86 -11.83
N GLU A 96 -4.51 -14.82 -11.36
CA GLU A 96 -5.85 -14.89 -10.78
C GLU A 96 -6.01 -15.92 -9.64
N LYS A 97 -4.91 -16.19 -8.92
CA LYS A 97 -4.93 -17.00 -7.71
C LYS A 97 -5.40 -16.15 -6.54
N SER A 98 -5.86 -16.80 -5.46
CA SER A 98 -6.35 -16.11 -4.27
C SER A 98 -5.35 -15.05 -3.80
N ALA A 99 -5.80 -13.80 -3.75
CA ALA A 99 -4.95 -12.68 -3.35
C ALA A 99 -4.61 -12.81 -1.86
N LEU A 100 -3.32 -12.70 -1.54
CA LEU A 100 -2.86 -12.68 -0.15
C LEU A 100 -3.56 -11.53 0.61
N LYS A 101 -3.81 -11.72 1.92
CA LYS A 101 -4.56 -10.77 2.76
C LYS A 101 -3.81 -9.47 3.10
N HIS A 102 -2.82 -9.08 2.32
CA HIS A 102 -2.07 -7.84 2.53
C HIS A 102 -2.82 -6.64 1.91
N PRO A 103 -3.05 -5.52 2.64
CA PRO A 103 -3.82 -4.39 2.13
C PRO A 103 -3.32 -3.87 0.78
N VAL A 104 -2.01 -3.68 0.63
CA VAL A 104 -1.44 -3.23 -0.66
C VAL A 104 -1.67 -4.24 -1.79
N VAL A 105 -1.56 -5.56 -1.53
CA VAL A 105 -1.79 -6.61 -2.54
C VAL A 105 -3.25 -6.63 -2.99
N LEU A 106 -4.18 -6.51 -2.03
CA LEU A 106 -5.61 -6.46 -2.30
C LEU A 106 -5.99 -5.23 -3.14
N GLU A 107 -5.40 -4.09 -2.83
CA GLU A 107 -5.66 -2.85 -3.56
C GLU A 107 -5.00 -2.85 -4.94
N LEU A 108 -3.78 -3.39 -5.03
CA LEU A 108 -3.03 -3.51 -6.28
C LEU A 108 -3.73 -4.43 -7.27
N ASN A 109 -4.37 -5.52 -6.80
CA ASN A 109 -5.18 -6.38 -7.66
C ASN A 109 -6.31 -5.59 -8.37
N LYS A 110 -7.00 -4.71 -7.64
CA LYS A 110 -8.06 -3.86 -8.22
C LYS A 110 -7.48 -2.90 -9.26
N VAL A 111 -6.40 -2.20 -8.90
CA VAL A 111 -5.76 -1.19 -9.75
C VAL A 111 -5.15 -1.80 -11.01
N ILE A 112 -4.50 -2.96 -10.90
CA ILE A 112 -3.96 -3.69 -12.07
C ILE A 112 -5.07 -4.07 -13.04
N LYS A 113 -6.20 -4.57 -12.54
CA LYS A 113 -7.35 -4.95 -13.39
C LYS A 113 -8.00 -3.73 -14.06
N GLU A 114 -8.15 -2.63 -13.32
CA GLU A 114 -8.75 -1.40 -13.83
C GLU A 114 -7.87 -0.72 -14.90
N HIS A 115 -6.57 -0.62 -14.66
CA HIS A 115 -5.65 0.14 -15.51
C HIS A 115 -4.78 -0.73 -16.43
N LYS A 116 -4.96 -2.05 -16.42
CA LYS A 116 -4.20 -3.03 -17.23
C LYS A 116 -2.68 -2.87 -17.11
N LEU A 117 -2.21 -2.64 -15.89
CA LEU A 117 -0.79 -2.43 -15.61
C LEU A 117 0.01 -3.72 -15.89
N LEU A 118 1.26 -3.57 -16.33
CA LEU A 118 2.08 -4.69 -16.76
C LEU A 118 2.87 -5.28 -15.58
N LYS A 119 2.84 -6.61 -15.43
CA LYS A 119 3.61 -7.32 -14.40
C LYS A 119 5.09 -6.94 -14.40
N ARG A 120 5.67 -6.80 -15.59
CA ARG A 120 7.09 -6.44 -15.78
C ARG A 120 7.48 -5.17 -15.03
N GLN A 121 6.60 -4.16 -14.95
CA GLN A 121 6.90 -2.89 -14.27
C GLN A 121 7.15 -3.11 -12.77
N PHE A 122 6.32 -3.92 -12.12
CA PHE A 122 6.46 -4.22 -10.70
C PHE A 122 7.59 -5.20 -10.41
N THR A 123 7.79 -6.21 -11.27
CA THR A 123 8.87 -7.17 -11.10
C THR A 123 10.24 -6.52 -11.26
N ARG A 124 10.43 -5.61 -12.23
CA ARG A 124 11.67 -4.83 -12.39
C ARG A 124 12.04 -4.11 -11.09
N LEU A 125 11.07 -3.44 -10.47
CA LEU A 125 11.28 -2.71 -9.22
C LEU A 125 11.75 -3.62 -8.07
N ILE A 126 11.15 -4.80 -7.92
CA ILE A 126 11.56 -5.77 -6.89
C ILE A 126 12.96 -6.29 -7.19
N THR A 127 13.25 -6.66 -8.45
CA THR A 127 14.53 -7.20 -8.86
C THR A 127 15.67 -6.20 -8.66
N ALA A 128 15.47 -4.94 -9.05
CA ALA A 128 16.46 -3.88 -8.85
C ALA A 128 16.86 -3.75 -7.38
N ARG A 129 15.88 -3.77 -6.47
CA ARG A 129 16.14 -3.67 -5.03
C ARG A 129 16.68 -4.95 -4.42
N SER A 130 16.28 -6.13 -4.88
CA SER A 130 16.85 -7.39 -4.40
C SER A 130 18.33 -7.53 -4.80
N ASN A 131 18.69 -7.11 -6.02
CA ASN A 131 20.06 -7.17 -6.52
C ASN A 131 21.00 -6.20 -5.81
N SER A 132 20.46 -5.16 -5.16
CA SER A 132 21.23 -4.24 -4.33
C SER A 132 21.57 -4.78 -2.94
N ILE A 133 21.20 -6.04 -2.64
CA ILE A 133 21.59 -6.75 -1.42
C ILE A 133 22.73 -7.74 -1.75
N PRO A 134 23.84 -7.74 -0.97
CA PRO A 134 24.17 -6.80 0.11
C PRO A 134 24.53 -5.42 -0.46
N LYS A 135 24.38 -4.36 0.37
CA LYS A 135 24.61 -2.95 -0.02
C LYS A 135 26.10 -2.64 -0.26
N THR A 136 26.75 -3.37 -1.15
CA THR A 136 28.04 -2.99 -1.71
C THR A 136 27.77 -1.85 -2.66
N GLY A 137 28.36 -0.66 -2.42
CA GLY A 137 28.10 0.52 -3.25
C GLY A 137 28.29 0.25 -4.75
N PHE A 138 27.73 1.12 -5.59
CA PHE A 138 27.85 1.01 -7.05
C PHE A 138 29.31 1.07 -7.48
N LYS A 139 29.72 0.18 -8.41
CA LYS A 139 31.10 0.13 -8.90
C LYS A 139 31.35 1.17 -9.99
N THR A 140 30.33 1.48 -10.79
CA THR A 140 30.41 2.42 -11.90
C THR A 140 29.20 3.38 -11.91
N MET A 141 29.35 4.50 -12.62
CA MET A 141 28.23 5.44 -12.86
C MET A 141 27.08 4.75 -13.61
N THR A 142 27.39 3.88 -14.57
CA THR A 142 26.40 3.12 -15.34
C THR A 142 25.57 2.18 -14.44
N ASP A 143 26.18 1.56 -13.44
CA ASP A 143 25.44 0.72 -12.48
C ASP A 143 24.43 1.55 -11.66
N MET A 144 24.82 2.79 -11.30
CA MET A 144 23.98 3.72 -10.56
C MET A 144 22.82 4.22 -11.42
N GLU A 145 23.07 4.56 -12.69
CA GLU A 145 22.05 4.98 -13.65
C GLU A 145 21.03 3.86 -13.90
N ALA A 146 21.50 2.64 -14.16
CA ALA A 146 20.62 1.48 -14.36
C ALA A 146 19.73 1.23 -13.14
N TYR A 147 20.27 1.32 -11.92
CA TYR A 147 19.47 1.20 -10.70
C TYR A 147 18.42 2.32 -10.57
N ALA A 148 18.80 3.56 -10.88
CA ALA A 148 17.88 4.69 -10.80
C ALA A 148 16.71 4.53 -11.78
N GLU A 149 16.98 4.11 -13.02
CA GLU A 149 15.96 3.80 -14.01
C GLU A 149 15.02 2.69 -13.51
N GLU A 150 15.56 1.56 -13.08
CA GLU A 150 14.72 0.43 -12.66
C GLU A 150 13.92 0.69 -11.38
N SER A 151 14.37 1.59 -10.51
CA SER A 151 13.74 1.85 -9.21
C SER A 151 12.81 3.08 -9.16
N THR A 152 13.00 4.06 -10.03
CA THR A 152 12.25 5.33 -9.98
C THR A 152 11.60 5.76 -11.29
N SER A 153 12.14 5.37 -12.44
CA SER A 153 11.67 5.82 -13.75
C SER A 153 11.47 4.63 -14.69
N PRO A 154 10.24 4.09 -14.82
CA PRO A 154 10.00 3.04 -15.80
C PRO A 154 10.18 3.63 -17.21
N GLY A 155 11.37 3.44 -17.77
CA GLY A 155 11.62 3.55 -19.21
C GLY A 155 10.90 2.45 -19.98
#